data_AF-A0A7J5YM13-F1
#
_entry.id   AF-A0A7J5YM13-F1
#
_cell.length_a   1.000
_cell.length_b   1.000
_cell.length_c   1.000
_cell.angle_alpha   90.00
_cell.angle_beta   90.00
_cell.angle_gamma   90.00
#
_symmetry.space_group_name_H-M   'P 1'
#
loop_
_entity.id
_entity.type
_entity.pdbx_description
1 polymer ?
#
loop_
_entity_poly.entity_id
_entity_poly.type
_entity_poly.pdbx_seq_one_letter_code
_entity_poly.pdbx_strand_id
1 'polypeptide(L)'
;MEEMQNIERVEGDGGRMCVNMEWGAFGENGELDDFCTAFDHLVDDSSNYPGKQRGKLSERLKTHGIFETKFLAQIESDRLAMRQVRSILQHLGLTISTCDDSVLVKEVCSVVSRRAAQLCGAGLAAVVDKIRQNRNLNQLSITVGETLQDLAPQCQVTFHKSEDGSGKGAALITAVACRVKSAEQQ
;
A
#
# COMPACT_ATOMS: atom_id res chain seq x y z
N MET A 1 -9.81 4.07 14.02
CA MET A 1 -10.75 4.96 14.72
C MET A 1 -9.93 5.80 15.67
N GLU A 2 -9.86 7.09 15.35
CA GLU A 2 -9.18 8.14 16.09
C GLU A 2 -10.19 8.82 17.05
N GLU A 3 -9.72 9.37 18.16
CA GLU A 3 -10.57 10.14 19.09
C GLU A 3 -10.92 11.51 18.49
N MET A 4 -12.19 11.93 18.56
CA MET A 4 -12.65 13.15 17.87
C MET A 4 -11.97 14.42 18.36
N GLN A 5 -11.64 14.50 19.65
CA GLN A 5 -10.79 15.56 20.23
C GLN A 5 -9.42 15.76 19.53
N ASN A 6 -8.91 14.75 18.78
CA ASN A 6 -7.66 14.83 18.03
C ASN A 6 -7.85 15.28 16.57
N ILE A 7 -9.09 15.62 16.16
CA ILE A 7 -9.45 15.94 14.76
C ILE A 7 -9.94 17.40 14.67
N GLU A 8 -8.99 18.33 14.54
CA GLU A 8 -9.21 19.79 14.52
C GLU A 8 -10.26 20.27 13.49
N ARG A 9 -10.54 19.48 12.45
CA ARG A 9 -11.45 19.84 11.34
C ARG A 9 -12.91 19.45 11.57
N VAL A 10 -13.25 18.83 12.70
CA VAL A 10 -14.61 18.38 13.02
C VAL A 10 -15.03 18.96 14.36
N GLU A 11 -16.23 19.53 14.43
CA GLU A 11 -16.78 20.03 15.69
C GLU A 11 -17.19 18.88 16.61
N GLY A 12 -16.87 19.01 17.90
CA GLY A 12 -17.17 18.02 18.94
C GLY A 12 -15.95 17.19 19.37
N ASP A 13 -15.81 17.00 20.68
CA ASP A 13 -14.75 16.23 21.34
C ASP A 13 -15.15 14.78 21.61
N GLY A 14 -16.45 14.53 21.84
CA GLY A 14 -17.01 13.25 22.23
C GLY A 14 -17.08 12.21 21.11
N GLY A 15 -16.28 11.14 21.24
CA GLY A 15 -16.41 9.94 20.42
C GLY A 15 -15.21 9.67 19.52
N ARG A 16 -15.42 8.83 18.50
CA ARG A 16 -14.35 8.34 17.62
C ARG A 16 -14.77 8.28 16.17
N MET A 17 -13.87 8.69 15.29
CA MET A 17 -14.10 8.79 13.84
C MET A 17 -13.12 7.93 13.04
N CYS A 18 -13.54 7.50 11.85
CA CYS A 18 -12.64 6.87 10.89
C CYS A 18 -11.97 7.96 10.07
N VAL A 19 -10.64 7.97 10.03
CA VAL A 19 -9.85 8.93 9.24
C VAL A 19 -9.39 8.23 7.97
N ASN A 20 -9.82 8.74 6.82
CA ASN A 20 -9.15 8.45 5.56
C ASN A 20 -7.91 9.34 5.48
N MET A 21 -6.73 8.74 5.44
CA MET A 21 -5.46 9.46 5.52
C MET A 21 -5.00 10.02 4.17
N GLU A 22 -5.50 9.48 3.05
CA GLU A 22 -4.98 9.77 1.69
C GLU A 22 -3.44 9.71 1.59
N TRP A 23 -2.84 8.78 2.36
CA TRP A 23 -1.39 8.62 2.56
C TRP A 23 -0.55 8.39 1.29
N GLY A 24 -1.18 8.17 0.13
CA GLY A 24 -0.50 8.11 -1.16
C GLY A 24 0.04 9.46 -1.65
N ALA A 25 -0.35 10.56 -1.01
CA ALA A 25 0.19 11.90 -1.24
C ALA A 25 1.39 12.24 -0.31
N PHE A 26 1.84 11.32 0.55
CA PHE A 26 3.00 11.56 1.41
C PHE A 26 4.29 11.59 0.56
N GLY A 27 5.11 12.64 0.74
CA GLY A 27 6.29 12.92 -0.09
C GLY A 27 6.05 13.90 -1.24
N GLU A 28 4.82 14.41 -1.44
CA GLU A 28 4.54 15.44 -2.46
C GLU A 28 5.22 16.80 -2.16
N ASN A 29 5.65 17.08 -0.92
CA ASN A 29 6.42 18.28 -0.57
C ASN A 29 7.93 17.99 -0.38
N GLY A 30 8.41 16.83 -0.85
CA GLY A 30 9.81 16.42 -0.79
C GLY A 30 10.22 15.65 0.46
N GLU A 31 9.28 15.27 1.35
CA GLU A 31 9.57 14.55 2.60
C GLU A 31 10.20 13.16 2.40
N LEU A 32 10.17 12.64 1.17
CA LEU A 32 10.72 11.34 0.78
C LEU A 32 11.88 11.43 -0.22
N ASP A 33 12.34 12.62 -0.62
CA ASP A 33 13.25 12.76 -1.75
C ASP A 33 14.64 12.13 -1.49
N ASP A 34 15.13 12.11 -0.25
CA ASP A 34 16.34 11.39 0.15
C ASP A 34 16.25 9.86 -0.06
N PHE A 35 15.05 9.32 -0.16
CA PHE A 35 14.78 7.89 -0.42
C PHE A 35 14.41 7.61 -1.87
N CYS A 36 14.31 8.64 -2.70
CA CYS A 36 13.94 8.54 -4.11
C CYS A 36 15.16 8.30 -4.98
N THR A 37 15.00 7.42 -5.96
CA THR A 37 16.04 7.09 -6.93
C THR A 37 15.72 7.76 -8.26
N ALA A 38 16.71 7.83 -9.15
CA ALA A 38 16.49 8.28 -10.53
C ALA A 38 15.37 7.50 -11.25
N PHE A 39 15.12 6.23 -10.86
CA PHE A 39 14.01 5.44 -11.40
C PHE A 39 12.64 5.93 -10.92
N ASP A 40 12.55 6.41 -9.68
CA ASP A 40 11.29 6.93 -9.11
C ASP A 40 10.91 8.27 -9.76
N HIS A 41 11.88 9.17 -9.96
CA HIS A 41 11.67 10.41 -10.71
C HIS A 41 11.32 10.15 -12.17
N LEU A 42 12.06 9.25 -12.85
CA LEU A 42 11.79 8.90 -14.24
C LEU A 42 10.38 8.28 -14.41
N VAL A 43 9.92 7.53 -13.40
CA VAL A 43 8.54 7.04 -13.30
C VAL A 43 7.57 8.23 -13.10
N ASP A 44 7.81 9.13 -12.15
CA ASP A 44 6.93 10.27 -11.87
C ASP A 44 6.77 11.27 -13.02
N ASP A 45 7.88 11.67 -13.66
CA ASP A 45 7.95 12.63 -14.77
C ASP A 45 7.08 12.23 -15.96
N SER A 46 6.93 10.93 -16.17
CA SER A 46 6.19 10.35 -17.29
C SER A 46 4.75 9.94 -16.92
N SER A 47 4.31 10.25 -15.70
CA SER A 47 2.98 9.92 -15.16
C SER A 47 1.85 10.80 -15.71
N ASN A 48 0.60 10.42 -15.40
CA ASN A 48 -0.57 11.26 -15.67
C ASN A 48 -0.64 12.51 -14.77
N TYR A 49 0.11 12.54 -13.66
CA TYR A 49 0.07 13.62 -12.65
C TYR A 49 1.46 13.86 -12.03
N PRO A 50 2.47 14.36 -12.77
CA PRO A 50 3.83 14.52 -12.24
C PRO A 50 3.86 15.35 -10.95
N GLY A 51 4.60 14.87 -9.95
CA GLY A 51 4.62 15.45 -8.60
C GLY A 51 3.42 15.12 -7.72
N LYS A 52 2.49 14.26 -8.16
CA LYS A 52 1.34 13.77 -7.37
C LYS A 52 1.09 12.28 -7.56
N GLN A 53 0.91 11.54 -6.47
CA GLN A 53 0.59 10.08 -6.50
C GLN A 53 1.43 9.31 -7.56
N ARG A 54 2.75 9.51 -7.51
CA ARG A 54 3.77 9.34 -8.56
C ARG A 54 3.61 8.10 -9.50
N GLY A 55 3.58 8.30 -10.84
CA GLY A 55 4.20 7.36 -11.82
C GLY A 55 3.54 6.98 -13.19
N LYS A 56 4.33 6.91 -14.30
CA LYS A 56 4.63 5.70 -15.18
C LYS A 56 5.53 5.94 -16.43
N LEU A 57 6.13 4.88 -17.04
CA LEU A 57 7.31 4.94 -17.97
C LEU A 57 7.26 4.17 -19.33
N SER A 58 8.44 3.87 -19.95
CA SER A 58 8.84 3.65 -21.39
C SER A 58 9.69 2.38 -21.70
N GLU A 59 9.83 1.76 -22.92
CA GLU A 59 9.63 2.15 -24.36
C GLU A 59 8.58 1.35 -25.20
N ARG A 60 8.72 0.07 -25.64
CA ARG A 60 7.55 -0.87 -25.75
C ARG A 60 7.14 -1.36 -24.37
N LEU A 61 8.07 -1.19 -23.44
CA LEU A 61 7.81 -0.91 -22.03
C LEU A 61 7.10 0.46 -21.78
N LYS A 62 6.75 1.30 -22.80
CA LYS A 62 5.76 2.44 -22.71
C LYS A 62 4.37 1.89 -22.47
N THR A 63 4.13 0.62 -22.83
CA THR A 63 2.80 0.02 -22.72
C THR A 63 2.39 -0.03 -21.25
N HIS A 64 1.55 0.92 -20.87
CA HIS A 64 1.15 1.16 -19.49
C HIS A 64 0.57 -0.13 -18.86
N GLY A 65 1.28 -0.67 -17.87
CA GLY A 65 0.81 -1.81 -17.09
C GLY A 65 1.29 -3.18 -17.57
N ILE A 66 2.32 -3.24 -18.41
CA ILE A 66 2.90 -4.50 -18.90
C ILE A 66 3.29 -5.46 -17.75
N PHE A 67 3.85 -4.94 -16.65
CA PHE A 67 4.00 -5.65 -15.37
C PHE A 67 2.83 -5.32 -14.43
N GLU A 68 1.67 -5.94 -14.67
CA GLU A 68 0.60 -6.02 -13.67
C GLU A 68 1.09 -6.70 -12.39
N THR A 69 0.50 -6.36 -11.24
CA THR A 69 0.83 -6.95 -9.92
C THR A 69 0.74 -8.48 -9.91
N LYS A 70 -0.12 -9.08 -10.76
CA LYS A 70 -0.20 -10.54 -10.95
C LYS A 70 1.09 -11.14 -11.52
N PHE A 71 1.81 -10.41 -12.38
CA PHE A 71 3.08 -10.87 -12.95
C PHE A 71 4.22 -10.71 -11.96
N LEU A 72 4.26 -9.63 -11.17
CA LEU A 72 5.20 -9.47 -10.05
C LEU A 72 5.07 -10.64 -9.05
N ALA A 73 3.85 -10.90 -8.56
CA ALA A 73 3.57 -12.01 -7.66
C ALA A 73 3.87 -13.41 -8.25
N GLN A 74 3.79 -13.56 -9.57
CA GLN A 74 4.22 -14.78 -10.25
C GLN A 74 5.75 -14.89 -10.31
N ILE A 75 6.45 -13.85 -10.75
CA ILE A 75 7.92 -13.83 -10.90
C ILE A 75 8.62 -14.10 -9.56
N GLU A 76 8.13 -13.50 -8.48
CA GLU A 76 8.67 -13.67 -7.14
C GLU A 76 8.34 -15.04 -6.51
N SER A 77 7.35 -15.77 -7.02
CA SER A 77 6.96 -17.06 -6.45
C SER A 77 8.10 -18.09 -6.53
N ASP A 78 8.52 -18.60 -5.37
CA ASP A 78 9.52 -19.66 -5.23
C ASP A 78 9.11 -20.99 -5.89
N ARG A 79 7.83 -21.14 -6.21
CA ARG A 79 7.27 -22.34 -6.86
C ARG A 79 7.39 -22.32 -8.38
N LEU A 80 7.78 -21.21 -9.01
CA LEU A 80 7.96 -21.16 -10.45
C LEU A 80 9.40 -21.51 -10.85
N ALA A 81 9.54 -22.44 -11.78
CA ALA A 81 10.82 -22.68 -12.45
C ALA A 81 11.16 -21.47 -13.34
N MET A 82 12.46 -21.16 -13.50
CA MET A 82 12.94 -20.03 -14.33
C MET A 82 12.37 -20.02 -15.77
N ARG A 83 12.00 -21.19 -16.30
CA ARG A 83 11.32 -21.34 -17.59
C ARG A 83 9.95 -20.63 -17.66
N GLN A 84 9.24 -20.52 -16.54
CA GLN A 84 7.96 -19.82 -16.44
C GLN A 84 8.14 -18.31 -16.33
N VAL A 85 9.17 -17.84 -15.59
CA VAL A 85 9.59 -16.43 -15.61
C VAL A 85 9.90 -16.00 -17.05
N ARG A 86 10.71 -16.77 -17.77
CA ARG A 86 10.99 -16.54 -19.20
C ARG A 86 9.73 -16.52 -20.07
N SER A 87 8.78 -17.42 -19.82
CA SER A 87 7.48 -17.43 -20.54
C SER A 87 6.62 -16.19 -20.28
N ILE A 88 6.73 -15.58 -19.09
CA ILE A 88 6.12 -14.27 -18.79
C ILE A 88 6.84 -13.18 -19.59
N LEU A 89 8.16 -13.09 -19.51
CA LEU A 89 8.96 -12.10 -20.25
C LEU A 89 8.68 -12.16 -21.77
N GLN A 90 8.57 -13.35 -22.34
CA GLN A 90 8.20 -13.55 -23.75
C GLN A 90 6.77 -13.06 -24.07
N HIS A 91 5.78 -13.28 -23.17
CA HIS A 91 4.44 -12.70 -23.31
C HIS A 91 4.45 -11.17 -23.23
N LEU A 92 5.35 -10.59 -22.43
CA LEU A 92 5.57 -9.14 -22.34
C LEU A 92 6.40 -8.58 -23.51
N GLY A 93 6.59 -9.36 -24.58
CA GLY A 93 7.30 -8.93 -25.80
C GLY A 93 8.82 -8.97 -25.70
N LEU A 94 9.40 -9.41 -24.58
CA LEU A 94 10.85 -9.59 -24.39
C LEU A 94 11.28 -10.95 -24.94
N THR A 95 11.01 -11.17 -26.23
CA THR A 95 11.08 -12.50 -26.88
C THR A 95 12.49 -13.08 -26.96
N ILE A 96 13.52 -12.22 -26.96
CA ILE A 96 14.95 -12.58 -27.05
C ILE A 96 15.55 -12.86 -25.64
N SER A 97 14.76 -12.74 -24.56
CA SER A 97 15.24 -12.96 -23.18
C SER A 97 15.93 -14.31 -22.99
N THR A 98 17.09 -14.26 -22.33
CA THR A 98 17.92 -15.38 -21.90
C THR A 98 17.49 -15.89 -20.52
N CYS A 99 18.17 -16.93 -20.01
CA CYS A 99 18.00 -17.35 -18.61
C CYS A 99 18.55 -16.29 -17.64
N ASP A 100 19.65 -15.62 -18.00
CA ASP A 100 20.29 -14.62 -17.15
C ASP A 100 19.44 -13.35 -17.05
N ASP A 101 18.79 -12.93 -18.14
CA ASP A 101 17.77 -11.87 -18.11
C ASP A 101 16.61 -12.23 -17.19
N SER A 102 16.24 -13.52 -17.11
CA SER A 102 15.18 -13.99 -16.24
C SER A 102 15.58 -13.97 -14.76
N VAL A 103 16.86 -14.20 -14.44
CA VAL A 103 17.41 -14.00 -13.08
C VAL A 103 17.41 -12.52 -12.72
N LEU A 104 17.93 -11.67 -13.62
CA LEU A 104 18.05 -10.23 -13.38
C LEU A 104 16.68 -9.56 -13.20
N VAL A 105 15.67 -9.91 -14.01
CA VAL A 105 14.31 -9.39 -13.81
C VAL A 105 13.70 -9.91 -12.50
N LYS A 106 13.93 -11.17 -12.11
CA LYS A 106 13.44 -11.67 -10.81
C LYS A 106 14.06 -10.92 -9.63
N GLU A 107 15.36 -10.62 -9.69
CA GLU A 107 16.04 -9.85 -8.65
C GLU A 107 15.52 -8.41 -8.58
N VAL A 108 15.37 -7.73 -9.73
CA VAL A 108 14.80 -6.37 -9.81
C VAL A 108 13.38 -6.33 -9.25
N CYS A 109 12.52 -7.30 -9.60
CA CYS A 109 11.19 -7.42 -9.02
C CYS A 109 11.25 -7.57 -7.49
N SER A 110 12.07 -8.49 -6.97
CA SER A 110 12.21 -8.71 -5.53
C SER A 110 12.69 -7.47 -4.77
N VAL A 111 13.67 -6.73 -5.31
CA VAL A 111 14.15 -5.48 -4.70
C VAL A 111 13.07 -4.40 -4.68
N VAL A 112 12.35 -4.20 -5.80
CA VAL A 112 11.28 -3.20 -5.90
C VAL A 112 10.11 -3.55 -4.97
N SER A 113 9.64 -4.80 -4.99
CA SER A 113 8.54 -5.27 -4.15
C SER A 113 8.90 -5.24 -2.65
N ARG A 114 10.13 -5.61 -2.28
CA ARG A 114 10.62 -5.52 -0.89
C ARG A 114 10.64 -4.07 -0.42
N ARG A 115 11.16 -3.13 -1.22
CA ARG A 115 11.16 -1.70 -0.89
C ARG A 115 9.72 -1.16 -0.74
N ALA A 116 8.80 -1.54 -1.64
CA ALA A 116 7.40 -1.15 -1.54
C ALA A 116 6.72 -1.69 -0.28
N ALA A 117 6.97 -2.97 0.08
CA ALA A 117 6.48 -3.56 1.31
C ALA A 117 7.05 -2.88 2.56
N GLN A 118 8.34 -2.51 2.55
CA GLN A 118 8.99 -1.79 3.64
C GLN A 118 8.44 -0.38 3.85
N LEU A 119 8.26 0.40 2.77
CA LEU A 119 7.67 1.75 2.84
C LEU A 119 6.21 1.71 3.33
N CYS A 120 5.42 0.77 2.80
CA CYS A 120 4.05 0.51 3.28
C CYS A 120 4.06 0.13 4.77
N GLY A 121 4.96 -0.76 5.17
CA GLY A 121 5.20 -1.17 6.55
C GLY A 121 5.53 0.00 7.48
N ALA A 122 6.39 0.92 7.07
CA ALA A 122 6.76 2.10 7.86
C ALA A 122 5.59 3.07 8.04
N GLY A 123 4.82 3.35 6.97
CA GLY A 123 3.60 4.15 7.07
C GLY A 123 2.58 3.51 8.02
N LEU A 124 2.42 2.19 7.97
CA LEU A 124 1.55 1.45 8.87
C LEU A 124 2.08 1.46 10.32
N ALA A 125 3.40 1.37 10.53
CA ALA A 125 4.04 1.41 11.84
C ALA A 125 3.71 2.71 12.59
N ALA A 126 3.81 3.85 11.89
CA ALA A 126 3.43 5.15 12.42
C ALA A 126 1.94 5.19 12.84
N VAL A 127 1.05 4.63 12.03
CA VAL A 127 -0.39 4.58 12.33
C VAL A 127 -0.72 3.68 13.52
N VAL A 128 -0.13 2.47 13.58
CA VAL A 128 -0.41 1.53 14.69
C VAL A 128 0.11 2.08 16.01
N ASP A 129 1.30 2.68 16.01
CA ASP A 129 1.88 3.25 17.23
C ASP A 129 1.13 4.52 17.66
N LYS A 130 0.69 5.37 16.72
CA LYS A 130 -0.17 6.53 17.04
C LYS A 130 -1.48 6.10 17.70
N ILE A 131 -2.13 5.03 17.22
CA ILE A 131 -3.33 4.47 17.85
C ILE A 131 -3.02 3.93 19.25
N ARG A 132 -1.85 3.30 19.45
CA ARG A 132 -1.40 2.78 20.76
C ARG A 132 -1.19 3.93 21.75
N GLN A 133 -0.46 4.96 21.34
CA GLN A 133 -0.18 6.17 22.13
C GLN A 133 -1.46 6.91 22.53
N ASN A 134 -2.35 7.20 21.58
CA ASN A 134 -3.60 7.93 21.85
C ASN A 134 -4.52 7.20 22.84
N ARG A 135 -4.41 5.87 22.94
CA ARG A 135 -5.15 5.04 23.89
C ARG A 135 -4.41 4.77 25.20
N ASN A 136 -3.20 5.33 25.37
CA ASN A 136 -2.31 5.11 26.52
C ASN A 136 -2.03 3.61 26.79
N LEU A 137 -1.82 2.83 25.71
CA LEU A 137 -1.61 1.38 25.81
C LEU A 137 -0.12 1.01 25.83
N ASN A 138 0.26 0.11 26.73
CA ASN A 138 1.60 -0.48 26.78
C ASN A 138 1.87 -1.42 25.59
N GLN A 139 0.82 -2.08 25.09
CA GLN A 139 0.85 -2.94 23.92
C GLN A 139 -0.50 -2.83 23.20
N LEU A 140 -0.51 -2.85 21.87
CA LEU A 140 -1.72 -2.81 21.06
C LEU A 140 -1.76 -4.02 20.11
N SER A 141 -2.91 -4.69 19.97
CA SER A 141 -3.08 -5.67 18.89
C SER A 141 -4.00 -5.12 17.80
N ILE A 142 -3.54 -5.12 16.55
CA ILE A 142 -4.33 -4.73 15.36
C ILE A 142 -4.09 -5.67 14.15
N THR A 143 -4.60 -5.34 12.97
CA THR A 143 -4.64 -6.24 11.80
C THR A 143 -3.96 -5.66 10.54
N VAL A 144 -2.63 -5.77 10.38
CA VAL A 144 -1.77 -5.06 9.39
C VAL A 144 -0.36 -5.76 9.20
N GLY A 145 0.40 -5.39 8.14
CA GLY A 145 1.64 -5.95 7.51
C GLY A 145 2.84 -6.53 8.32
N GLU A 146 3.55 -7.52 7.74
CA GLU A 146 4.64 -8.30 8.39
C GLU A 146 5.85 -7.44 8.76
N THR A 147 6.13 -6.37 8.00
CA THR A 147 7.22 -5.40 8.25
C THR A 147 7.06 -4.64 9.58
N LEU A 148 5.92 -4.77 10.26
CA LEU A 148 5.62 -4.01 11.48
C LEU A 148 6.40 -4.46 12.71
N GLN A 149 6.90 -5.70 12.76
CA GLN A 149 7.48 -6.22 14.00
C GLN A 149 8.78 -5.50 14.41
N ASP A 150 9.59 -5.07 13.43
CA ASP A 150 10.82 -4.31 13.68
C ASP A 150 10.55 -2.83 13.97
N LEU A 151 9.53 -2.25 13.33
CA LEU A 151 9.24 -0.80 13.37
C LEU A 151 8.23 -0.40 14.46
N ALA A 152 7.39 -1.34 14.91
CA ALA A 152 6.40 -1.16 15.95
C ALA A 152 6.35 -2.41 16.87
N PRO A 153 7.45 -2.76 17.59
CA PRO A 153 7.54 -4.00 18.37
C PRO A 153 6.55 -4.11 19.54
N GLN A 154 5.95 -2.99 19.96
CA GLN A 154 4.86 -2.96 20.96
C GLN A 154 3.46 -3.19 20.34
N CYS A 155 3.39 -3.50 19.05
CA CYS A 155 2.15 -3.78 18.34
C CYS A 155 2.14 -5.24 17.83
N GLN A 156 1.23 -6.07 18.35
CA GLN A 156 1.05 -7.45 17.88
C GLN A 156 0.06 -7.48 16.72
N VAL A 157 0.49 -7.94 15.54
CA VAL A 157 -0.27 -7.74 14.32
C VAL A 157 -0.62 -9.04 13.59
N THR A 158 -1.90 -9.19 13.20
CA THR A 158 -2.47 -10.42 12.60
C THR A 158 -3.15 -10.13 11.26
N PHE A 159 -3.33 -11.11 10.37
CA PHE A 159 -3.92 -10.89 9.04
C PHE A 159 -5.28 -11.53 8.84
N HIS A 160 -6.22 -10.74 8.33
CA HIS A 160 -7.47 -11.24 7.75
C HIS A 160 -7.69 -10.58 6.39
N LYS A 161 -7.67 -11.40 5.32
CA LYS A 161 -8.01 -10.94 3.96
C LYS A 161 -9.52 -10.74 3.88
N SER A 162 -9.99 -9.60 3.37
CA SER A 162 -11.40 -9.47 3.00
C SER A 162 -11.68 -10.29 1.74
N GLU A 163 -12.55 -11.29 1.84
CA GLU A 163 -12.83 -12.23 0.74
C GLU A 163 -13.80 -11.63 -0.29
N ASP A 164 -14.80 -10.86 0.17
CA ASP A 164 -15.91 -10.33 -0.66
C ASP A 164 -15.73 -8.85 -1.05
N GLY A 165 -14.49 -8.35 -1.06
CA GLY A 165 -14.18 -6.94 -1.35
C GLY A 165 -14.73 -5.97 -0.29
N SER A 166 -15.14 -4.77 -0.72
CA SER A 166 -15.60 -3.68 0.15
C SER A 166 -17.11 -3.62 0.37
N GLY A 167 -17.91 -4.36 -0.43
CA GLY A 167 -19.38 -4.23 -0.46
C GLY A 167 -20.06 -4.49 0.89
N LYS A 168 -19.60 -5.50 1.64
CA LYS A 168 -20.10 -5.79 3.00
C LYS A 168 -19.84 -4.62 3.97
N GLY A 169 -18.67 -3.99 3.88
CA GLY A 169 -18.33 -2.80 4.69
C GLY A 169 -19.20 -1.59 4.35
N ALA A 170 -19.40 -1.32 3.05
CA ALA A 170 -20.29 -0.25 2.59
C ALA A 170 -21.73 -0.44 3.09
N ALA A 171 -22.28 -1.65 2.98
CA ALA A 171 -23.63 -1.97 3.49
C ALA A 171 -23.76 -1.75 5.01
N LEU A 172 -22.75 -2.13 5.80
CA LEU A 172 -22.72 -1.88 7.24
C LEU A 172 -22.68 -0.39 7.58
N ILE A 173 -21.87 0.40 6.88
CA ILE A 173 -21.83 1.87 7.04
C ILE A 173 -23.20 2.48 6.71
N THR A 174 -23.84 2.06 5.61
CA THR A 174 -25.20 2.51 5.24
C THR A 174 -26.22 2.17 6.32
N ALA A 175 -26.19 0.94 6.86
CA ALA A 175 -27.11 0.53 7.93
C ALA A 175 -26.93 1.35 9.22
N VAL A 176 -25.70 1.68 9.60
CA VAL A 176 -25.42 2.55 10.75
C VAL A 176 -25.90 3.98 10.49
N ALA A 177 -25.64 4.54 9.30
CA ALA A 177 -26.08 5.88 8.93
C ALA A 177 -27.61 6.02 8.96
N CYS A 178 -28.34 5.03 8.42
CA CYS A 178 -29.80 4.99 8.50
C CYS A 178 -30.29 4.96 9.96
N ARG A 179 -29.66 4.16 10.83
CA ARG A 179 -30.02 4.05 12.25
C ARG A 179 -29.79 5.36 13.01
N VAL A 180 -28.68 6.05 12.78
CA VAL A 180 -28.38 7.35 13.41
C VAL A 180 -29.41 8.39 13.00
N LYS A 181 -29.69 8.51 11.69
CA LYS A 181 -30.69 9.45 11.17
C LYS A 181 -32.09 9.21 11.74
N SER A 182 -32.50 7.96 11.97
CA SER A 182 -33.79 7.66 12.61
C SER A 182 -33.84 8.04 14.10
N ALA A 183 -32.71 8.03 14.80
CA ALA A 183 -32.63 8.41 16.21
C ALA A 183 -32.58 9.94 16.42
N GLU A 184 -32.10 10.70 15.43
CA GLU A 184 -32.12 12.18 15.41
C GLU A 184 -33.50 12.77 15.05
N GLN A 185 -34.47 11.92 14.68
CA GLN A 185 -35.83 12.30 14.27
C GLN A 185 -36.89 11.92 15.32
N GLN A 186 -36.48 11.55 16.53
CA GLN A 186 -37.34 11.21 17.68
C GLN A 186 -37.08 12.13 18.87
#